data_AF-A0A949ABQ6-F1
#
_entry.id   AF-A0A949ABQ6-F1
#
_cell.length_a   1.000
_cell.length_b   1.000
_cell.length_c   1.000
_cell.angle_alpha   90.00
_cell.angle_beta   90.00
_cell.angle_gamma   90.00
#
_symmetry.space_group_name_H-M   'P 1'
#
loop_
_entity.id
_entity.type
_entity.pdbx_description
1 polymer ?
#
loop_
_entity_poly.entity_id
_entity_poly.type
_entity_poly.pdbx_seq_one_letter_code
_entity_poly.pdbx_strand_id
1 'polypeptide(L)'
;MKRFILYLIRWQLSTPILWLVVKNLGAGLWQTIVANLIGGSVFFWVDKFIFTSKAAEMWHFKEKGICDDCGKETSLWRLVLAPNYDRRESEPKFFCMECSKKRTDQLRNKGIKIRGKSR
;
A
#
# COMPACT_ATOMS: atom_id res chain seq x y z
N MET A 1 -5.77 -14.31 14.97
CA MET A 1 -6.64 -15.50 14.85
C MET A 1 -8.07 -15.16 14.44
N LYS A 2 -8.82 -14.30 15.17
CA LYS A 2 -10.23 -13.97 14.81
C LYS A 2 -10.44 -13.54 13.35
N ARG A 3 -9.58 -12.66 12.82
CA ARG A 3 -9.63 -12.21 11.40
C ARG A 3 -9.32 -13.31 10.39
N PHE A 4 -8.48 -14.28 10.76
CA PHE A 4 -8.13 -15.42 9.90
C PHE A 4 -9.30 -16.40 9.82
N ILE A 5 -9.90 -16.74 10.96
CA ILE A 5 -11.06 -17.64 11.02
C ILE A 5 -12.24 -17.04 10.25
N LEU A 6 -12.54 -15.75 10.43
CA LEU A 6 -13.59 -15.07 9.66
C LEU A 6 -13.29 -15.03 8.16
N TYR A 7 -12.02 -14.84 7.77
CA TYR A 7 -11.60 -14.89 6.37
C TYR A 7 -11.82 -16.28 5.76
N LEU A 8 -11.48 -17.35 6.48
CA LEU A 8 -11.70 -18.73 6.04
C LEU A 8 -13.18 -19.08 5.96
N ILE A 9 -14.01 -18.66 6.92
CA ILE A 9 -15.47 -18.87 6.87
C ILE A 9 -16.05 -18.16 5.64
N ARG A 10 -15.68 -16.89 5.41
CA ARG A 10 -16.09 -16.15 4.21
C ARG A 10 -15.66 -16.87 2.93
N TRP A 11 -14.47 -17.44 2.91
CA TRP A 11 -14.00 -18.27 1.81
C TRP A 11 -14.88 -19.52 1.64
N GLN A 12 -15.21 -20.24 2.71
CA GLN A 12 -16.10 -21.40 2.62
C GLN A 12 -17.52 -21.08 2.13
N LEU A 13 -18.00 -19.87 2.33
CA LEU A 13 -19.28 -19.42 1.76
C LEU A 13 -19.26 -19.35 0.22
N SER A 14 -18.09 -19.31 -0.42
CA SER A 14 -17.98 -19.41 -1.89
C SER A 14 -17.94 -20.85 -2.42
N THR A 15 -17.85 -21.85 -1.53
CA THR A 15 -17.81 -23.27 -1.89
C THR A 15 -19.00 -23.73 -2.76
N PRO A 16 -20.26 -23.29 -2.56
CA PRO A 16 -21.37 -23.69 -3.43
C PRO A 16 -21.19 -23.25 -4.89
N ILE A 17 -20.65 -22.04 -5.10
CA ILE A 17 -20.38 -21.49 -6.43
C ILE A 17 -19.23 -22.27 -7.07
N LEU A 18 -18.14 -22.48 -6.33
CA LEU A 18 -16.98 -23.21 -6.81
C LEU A 18 -17.34 -24.67 -7.15
N TRP A 19 -18.11 -25.32 -6.28
CA TRP A 19 -18.53 -26.71 -6.44
C TRP A 19 -19.31 -26.95 -7.73
N LEU A 20 -20.20 -26.02 -8.11
CA LEU A 20 -20.95 -26.14 -9.37
C LEU A 20 -20.00 -26.23 -10.58
N VAL A 21 -18.89 -25.48 -10.56
CA VAL A 21 -17.86 -25.53 -11.61
C VAL A 21 -17.06 -26.83 -11.52
N VAL A 22 -16.53 -27.18 -10.34
CA VAL A 22 -15.64 -28.35 -10.23
C VAL A 22 -16.38 -29.68 -10.35
N LYS A 23 -17.68 -29.72 -10.02
CA LYS A 23 -18.55 -30.88 -10.25
C LYS A 23 -18.64 -31.21 -11.74
N ASN A 24 -18.77 -30.20 -12.60
CA ASN A 24 -18.77 -30.38 -14.05
C ASN A 24 -17.41 -30.86 -14.59
N LEU A 25 -16.34 -30.72 -13.79
CA LEU A 25 -14.99 -31.23 -14.08
C LEU A 25 -14.71 -32.58 -13.39
N GLY A 26 -15.70 -33.18 -12.74
CA GLY A 26 -15.59 -34.50 -12.10
C GLY A 26 -15.11 -34.50 -10.64
N ALA A 27 -14.98 -33.34 -9.99
CA ALA A 27 -14.63 -33.28 -8.57
C ALA A 27 -15.87 -33.29 -7.67
N GLY A 28 -15.78 -34.05 -6.58
CA GLY A 28 -16.77 -34.10 -5.51
C GLY A 28 -16.68 -32.93 -4.53
N LEU A 29 -17.73 -32.80 -3.72
CA LEU A 29 -17.90 -31.72 -2.74
C LEU A 29 -16.72 -31.61 -1.76
N TRP A 30 -16.19 -32.74 -1.29
CA TRP A 30 -15.08 -32.78 -0.35
C TRP A 30 -13.78 -32.21 -0.94
N GLN A 31 -13.50 -32.51 -2.22
CA GLN A 31 -12.34 -31.96 -2.91
C GLN A 31 -12.46 -30.44 -3.06
N THR A 32 -13.67 -29.93 -3.35
CA THR A 32 -13.92 -28.48 -3.40
C THR A 32 -13.71 -27.81 -2.05
N ILE A 33 -14.23 -28.38 -0.95
CA ILE A 33 -14.08 -27.83 0.40
C ILE A 33 -12.59 -27.74 0.78
N VAL A 34 -11.84 -28.83 0.56
CA VAL A 34 -10.40 -28.89 0.88
C VAL A 34 -9.61 -27.91 0.02
N ALA A 35 -9.87 -27.84 -1.29
CA ALA A 35 -9.23 -26.88 -2.17
C ALA A 35 -9.48 -25.43 -1.72
N ASN A 36 -10.71 -25.12 -1.30
CA ASN A 36 -11.10 -23.80 -0.83
C ASN A 36 -10.48 -23.48 0.56
N LEU A 37 -10.30 -24.46 1.44
CA LEU A 37 -9.60 -24.26 2.72
C LEU A 37 -8.11 -23.95 2.51
N ILE A 38 -7.44 -24.71 1.62
CA ILE A 38 -6.04 -24.51 1.30
C ILE A 38 -5.85 -23.16 0.60
N GLY A 39 -6.67 -22.86 -0.40
CA GLY A 39 -6.65 -21.58 -1.10
C GLY A 39 -6.84 -20.40 -0.14
N GLY A 40 -7.87 -20.44 0.72
CA GLY A 40 -8.12 -19.38 1.69
C GLY A 40 -7.00 -19.22 2.71
N SER A 41 -6.32 -20.31 3.07
CA SER A 41 -5.18 -20.26 3.98
C SER A 41 -3.98 -19.56 3.35
N VAL A 42 -3.66 -19.87 2.08
CA VAL A 42 -2.56 -19.23 1.35
C VAL A 42 -2.88 -17.76 1.05
N PHE A 43 -4.05 -17.48 0.48
CA PHE A 43 -4.44 -16.13 0.09
C PHE A 43 -4.55 -15.18 1.27
N PHE A 44 -4.93 -15.64 2.46
CA PHE A 44 -4.91 -14.79 3.65
C PHE A 44 -3.54 -14.16 3.91
N TRP A 45 -2.46 -14.94 3.76
CA TRP A 45 -1.10 -14.43 3.96
C TRP A 45 -0.65 -13.51 2.83
N VAL A 46 -1.03 -13.84 1.59
CA VAL A 46 -0.76 -13.01 0.41
C VAL A 46 -1.45 -11.64 0.53
N ASP A 47 -2.76 -11.63 0.79
CA ASP A 47 -3.55 -10.41 0.98
C ASP A 47 -2.99 -9.61 2.15
N LYS A 48 -2.69 -10.27 3.28
CA LYS A 48 -2.08 -9.60 4.43
C LYS A 48 -0.73 -8.99 4.06
N PHE A 49 0.11 -9.65 3.28
CA PHE A 49 1.38 -9.10 2.83
C PHE A 49 1.17 -7.86 1.95
N ILE A 50 0.31 -7.95 0.93
CA ILE A 50 0.01 -6.85 -0.01
C ILE A 50 -0.60 -5.64 0.70
N PHE A 51 -1.52 -5.84 1.64
CA PHE A 51 -2.20 -4.75 2.32
C PHE A 51 -1.48 -4.25 3.59
N THR A 52 -0.60 -5.07 4.18
CA THR A 52 0.24 -4.63 5.32
C THR A 52 1.49 -3.90 4.85
N SER A 53 1.92 -4.07 3.59
CA SER A 53 2.87 -3.15 2.96
C SER A 53 2.18 -1.80 2.69
N LYS A 54 1.93 -1.03 3.75
CA LYS A 54 1.65 0.41 3.61
C LYS A 54 2.77 0.98 2.74
N ALA A 55 2.41 1.68 1.68
CA ALA A 55 3.37 2.47 0.92
C ALA A 55 4.17 3.29 1.92
N ALA A 56 5.44 2.93 2.10
CA ALA A 56 6.27 3.53 3.14
C ALA A 56 6.48 5.02 2.86
N GLU A 57 6.27 5.44 1.61
CA GLU A 57 6.56 6.78 1.15
C GLU A 57 5.68 7.14 -0.06
N MET A 58 5.10 8.34 -0.07
CA MET A 58 4.33 8.86 -1.20
C MET A 58 4.82 10.26 -1.55
N TRP A 59 5.16 10.45 -2.82
CA TRP A 59 5.61 11.71 -3.37
C TRP A 59 4.67 12.19 -4.47
N HIS A 60 4.31 13.46 -4.44
CA HIS A 60 3.70 14.13 -5.57
C HIS A 60 4.78 14.90 -6.34
N PHE A 61 4.73 14.79 -7.66
CA PHE A 61 5.60 15.50 -8.57
C PHE A 61 4.79 16.48 -9.41
N LYS A 62 5.38 17.64 -9.68
CA LYS A 62 4.83 18.65 -10.59
C LYS A 62 5.96 19.08 -11.53
N GLU A 63 5.74 18.97 -12.84
CA GLU A 63 6.81 19.18 -13.83
C GLU A 63 7.29 20.62 -13.92
N LYS A 64 6.37 21.59 -13.78
CA LYS A 64 6.68 23.02 -13.78
C LYS A 64 5.81 23.76 -12.76
N GLY A 65 6.44 24.58 -11.95
CA GLY A 65 5.77 25.45 -10.98
C GLY A 65 6.76 26.26 -10.16
N ILE A 66 6.24 27.08 -9.26
CA ILE A 66 7.03 27.94 -8.38
C ILE A 66 7.24 27.23 -7.04
N CYS A 67 8.49 27.18 -6.57
CA CYS A 67 8.82 26.63 -5.25
C CYS A 67 8.28 27.53 -4.12
N ASP A 68 7.57 26.94 -3.15
CA ASP A 68 6.99 27.68 -2.01
C ASP A 68 8.02 28.25 -1.02
N ASP A 69 9.29 27.86 -1.14
CA ASP A 69 10.37 28.29 -0.24
C ASP A 69 11.30 29.32 -0.89
N CYS A 70 11.75 29.07 -2.12
CA CYS A 70 12.74 29.91 -2.81
C CYS A 70 12.22 30.65 -4.05
N GLY A 71 10.98 30.44 -4.46
CA GLY A 71 10.37 31.10 -5.60
C GLY A 71 10.91 30.70 -6.99
N LYS A 72 11.86 29.75 -7.07
CA LYS A 72 12.38 29.25 -8.36
C LYS A 72 11.28 28.54 -9.15
N GLU A 73 11.18 28.84 -10.44
CA GLU A 73 10.30 28.13 -11.37
C GLU A 73 11.02 26.89 -11.93
N THR A 74 10.64 25.71 -11.46
CA THR A 74 11.28 24.44 -11.85
C THR A 74 10.34 23.27 -11.59
N SER A 75 10.82 22.04 -11.72
CA SER A 75 10.11 20.87 -11.25
C SER A 75 10.02 20.87 -9.74
N LEU A 76 8.89 20.40 -9.21
CA LEU A 76 8.60 20.44 -7.79
C LEU A 76 8.19 19.08 -7.26
N TRP A 77 8.52 18.86 -6.00
CA TRP A 77 8.24 17.64 -5.27
C TRP A 77 7.56 17.97 -3.95
N ARG A 78 6.64 17.11 -3.54
CA ARG A 78 5.98 17.15 -2.24
C ARG A 78 6.01 15.76 -1.62
N LEU A 79 6.61 15.66 -0.45
CA LEU A 79 6.47 14.47 0.39
C LEU A 79 5.09 14.51 1.07
N VAL A 80 4.26 13.51 0.78
CA VAL A 80 2.87 13.43 1.25
C VAL A 80 2.72 12.44 2.39
N LEU A 81 3.40 11.30 2.28
CA LEU A 81 3.35 10.23 3.27
C LEU A 81 4.76 9.70 3.50
N ALA A 82 5.13 9.49 4.76
CA ALA A 82 6.28 8.70 5.19
C ALA A 82 5.94 8.02 6.54
N PRO A 83 6.76 7.10 7.07
CA PRO A 83 6.49 6.48 8.36
C PRO A 83 6.51 7.56 9.45
N ASN A 84 5.43 7.66 10.24
CA ASN A 84 5.20 8.72 11.23
C ASN A 84 5.13 10.15 10.63
N TYR A 85 4.74 10.26 9.35
CA TYR A 85 4.53 11.55 8.68
C TYR A 85 3.36 11.43 7.69
N ASP A 86 2.23 12.06 7.99
CA ASP A 86 1.07 12.08 7.11
C ASP A 86 0.64 13.52 6.85
N ARG A 87 0.68 13.91 5.57
CA ARG A 87 0.39 15.25 5.07
C ARG A 87 -0.58 15.20 3.88
N ARG A 88 -1.41 14.14 3.78
CA ARG A 88 -2.43 14.01 2.72
C ARG A 88 -3.47 15.12 2.80
N GLU A 89 -4.00 15.39 3.99
CA GLU A 89 -5.03 16.41 4.24
C GLU A 89 -4.46 17.82 4.49
N SER A 90 -3.14 17.96 4.60
CA SER A 90 -2.54 19.27 4.86
C SER A 90 -2.40 20.10 3.59
N GLU A 91 -2.30 21.41 3.76
CA GLU A 91 -2.03 22.36 2.68
C GLU A 91 -0.88 21.88 1.76
N PRO A 92 -1.10 21.86 0.43
CA PRO A 92 -0.13 21.36 -0.54
C PRO A 92 1.07 22.29 -0.66
N LYS A 93 2.22 21.89 -0.07
CA LYS A 93 3.49 22.60 -0.23
C LYS A 93 4.45 21.83 -1.13
N PHE A 94 4.90 22.46 -2.20
CA PHE A 94 5.75 21.93 -3.25
C PHE A 94 7.11 22.65 -3.23
N PHE A 95 8.18 21.87 -3.30
CA PHE A 95 9.55 22.37 -3.20
C PHE A 95 10.37 21.98 -4.42
N CYS A 96 11.29 22.84 -4.85
CA CYS A 96 12.33 22.47 -5.80
C CYS A 96 13.26 21.40 -5.20
N MET A 97 14.14 20.79 -6.02
CA MET A 97 15.05 19.74 -5.55
C MET A 97 15.88 20.15 -4.33
N GLU A 98 16.45 21.35 -4.35
CA GLU A 98 17.33 21.86 -3.29
C GLU A 98 16.57 22.01 -1.96
N CYS A 99 15.40 22.66 -1.98
CA CYS A 99 14.57 22.89 -0.80
C CYS A 99 13.95 21.58 -0.29
N SER A 100 13.53 20.70 -1.20
CA SER A 100 13.01 19.36 -0.87
C SER A 100 14.07 18.52 -0.17
N LYS A 101 15.32 18.54 -0.65
CA LYS A 101 16.46 17.85 -0.02
C LYS A 101 16.75 18.38 1.38
N LYS A 102 16.88 19.70 1.55
CA LYS A 102 17.08 20.33 2.87
C LYS A 102 15.99 19.92 3.88
N ARG A 103 14.73 19.95 3.45
CA ARG A 103 13.58 19.59 4.30
C ARG A 103 13.55 18.11 4.63
N THR A 104 13.83 17.22 3.67
CA THR A 104 13.90 15.78 3.93
C THR A 104 15.03 15.42 4.88
N ASP A 105 16.18 16.06 4.78
CA ASP A 105 17.29 15.86 5.72
C ASP A 105 16.93 16.33 7.13
N GLN A 106 16.22 17.46 7.27
CA GLN A 106 15.66 17.87 8.56
C GLN A 106 14.65 16.86 9.13
N LEU A 107 13.78 16.28 8.30
CA LEU A 107 12.82 15.26 8.73
C LEU A 107 13.52 13.96 9.15
N ARG A 108 14.61 13.57 8.47
CA ARG A 108 15.45 12.44 8.87
C ARG A 108 16.11 12.67 10.22
N ASN A 109 16.62 13.87 10.47
CA ASN A 109 17.18 14.25 11.78
C ASN A 109 16.13 14.21 12.90
N LYS A 110 14.84 14.39 12.56
CA LYS A 110 13.71 14.21 13.49
C LYS A 110 13.27 12.74 13.65
N GLY A 111 13.96 11.78 13.02
CA GLY A 111 13.68 10.35 13.11
C GLY A 111 12.64 9.82 12.10
N ILE A 112 12.21 10.64 11.13
CA ILE A 112 11.27 10.21 10.09
C ILE A 112 12.05 9.43 9.02
N LYS A 113 11.61 8.18 8.77
CA LYS A 113 12.29 7.26 7.85
C LYS A 113 11.91 7.53 6.39
N ILE A 114 12.69 8.37 5.70
CA ILE A 114 12.47 8.74 4.29
C ILE A 114 13.53 8.07 3.41
N ARG A 115 13.12 7.21 2.47
CA ARG A 115 14.01 6.50 1.53
C ARG A 115 14.31 7.32 0.27
N GLY A 116 13.43 8.26 -0.12
CA GLY A 116 13.53 9.12 -1.31
C GLY A 116 14.65 10.17 -1.28
N LYS A 117 14.98 10.68 -2.48
CA LYS A 117 16.35 11.04 -2.89
C LYS A 117 16.99 12.24 -2.16
N SER A 118 18.04 11.94 -1.39
CA SER A 118 19.14 12.86 -1.10
C SER A 118 20.35 12.67 -2.03
N ARG A 119 20.18 12.00 -3.17
CA ARG A 119 21.20 11.92 -4.22
C ARG A 119 20.64 12.40 -5.54
#